data_AF-A0A0Q1A222-F1
#
_entry.id   AF-A0A0Q1A222-F1
#
_cell.length_a   1.000
_cell.length_b   1.000
_cell.length_c   1.000
_cell.angle_alpha   90.00
_cell.angle_beta   90.00
_cell.angle_gamma   90.00
#
_symmetry.space_group_name_H-M   'P 1'
#
loop_
_entity.id
_entity.type
_entity.pdbx_description
1 polymer ?
#
loop_
_entity_poly.entity_id
_entity_poly.type
_entity_poly.pdbx_seq_one_letter_code
_entity_poly.pdbx_strand_id
1 'polypeptide(L)'
;MKINYLTPIKSTHLGCACCPGNNQILSYETRLYYGFGGYLVLKNGNIYYQASSGDEFFGSKTLLDIEKEVCSDHENDYRIILSLPLRGAEWQRNLDGNWYLISENSGFA
;
A
#
# COMPACT_ATOMS: atom_id res chain seq x y z
N MET A 1 0.09 20.26 8.86
CA MET A 1 1.13 20.06 7.80
C MET A 1 0.41 20.01 6.47
N LYS A 2 0.94 20.56 5.37
CA LYS A 2 0.33 20.33 4.04
C LYS A 2 0.76 18.93 3.56
N ILE A 3 -0.20 18.05 3.31
CA ILE A 3 0.06 16.74 2.69
C ILE A 3 0.58 16.99 1.27
N ASN A 4 1.71 16.38 0.94
CA ASN A 4 2.28 16.45 -0.40
C ASN A 4 1.87 15.20 -1.18
N TYR A 5 0.81 15.32 -1.99
CA TYR A 5 0.34 14.25 -2.85
C TYR A 5 1.32 14.05 -4.00
N LEU A 6 1.94 12.88 -4.05
CA LEU A 6 2.86 12.49 -5.11
C LEU A 6 2.07 12.08 -6.35
N THR A 7 2.67 12.30 -7.52
CA THR A 7 2.04 11.89 -8.78
C THR A 7 1.98 10.37 -8.84
N PRO A 8 0.79 9.76 -9.02
CA PRO A 8 0.68 8.32 -9.18
C PRO A 8 1.53 7.84 -10.37
N ILE A 9 2.21 6.71 -10.20
CA ILE A 9 2.95 6.10 -11.31
C ILE A 9 1.94 5.70 -12.38
N LYS A 10 2.20 6.14 -13.62
CA LYS A 10 1.47 5.62 -14.77
C LYS A 10 1.84 4.16 -14.90
N SER A 11 0.86 3.28 -14.69
CA SER A 11 0.97 1.84 -14.93
C SER A 11 1.75 1.58 -16.21
N THR A 12 2.94 1.03 -16.06
CA THR A 12 3.67 0.46 -17.18
C THR A 12 3.11 -0.94 -17.39
N HIS A 13 2.82 -1.34 -18.63
CA HIS A 13 2.38 -2.71 -18.94
C HIS A 13 3.50 -3.69 -18.56
N LEU A 14 3.51 -4.17 -17.33
CA LEU A 14 4.45 -5.17 -16.80
C LEU A 14 3.86 -6.59 -16.95
N GLY A 15 3.31 -6.88 -18.13
CA GLY A 15 2.71 -8.15 -18.49
C GLY A 15 2.61 -8.32 -20.01
N CYS A 16 1.77 -9.26 -20.47
CA CYS A 16 1.42 -9.37 -21.89
C CYS A 16 0.92 -8.02 -22.43
N ALA A 17 1.18 -7.70 -23.70
CA ALA A 17 0.71 -6.47 -24.35
C ALA A 17 -0.83 -6.27 -24.27
N CYS A 18 -1.58 -7.33 -23.97
CA CYS A 18 -3.04 -7.31 -23.76
C CYS A 18 -3.48 -7.36 -22.29
N CYS A 19 -2.57 -7.53 -21.34
CA CYS A 19 -2.93 -7.52 -19.93
C CYS A 19 -3.18 -6.07 -19.46
N PRO A 20 -4.26 -5.82 -18.71
CA PRO A 20 -4.41 -4.54 -18.01
C PRO A 20 -3.17 -4.36 -17.12
N GLY A 21 -2.57 -3.17 -17.17
CA GLY A 21 -1.36 -2.92 -16.42
C GLY A 21 -1.60 -2.94 -14.90
N ASN A 22 -0.52 -2.88 -14.11
CA ASN A 22 -0.59 -2.98 -12.65
C ASN A 22 -1.65 -2.02 -12.09
N ASN A 23 -2.52 -2.53 -11.20
CA ASN A 23 -3.55 -1.73 -10.56
C ASN A 23 -2.89 -0.57 -9.81
N GLN A 24 -3.05 0.64 -10.34
CA GLN A 24 -2.57 1.88 -9.74
C GLN A 24 -3.23 2.14 -8.38
N ILE A 25 -4.41 1.54 -8.14
CA ILE A 25 -5.17 1.64 -6.91
C ILE A 25 -5.07 0.32 -6.16
N LEU A 26 -4.66 0.37 -4.89
CA LEU A 26 -4.63 -0.81 -4.04
C LEU A 26 -6.07 -1.22 -3.66
N SER A 27 -6.41 -2.49 -3.88
CA SER A 27 -7.75 -3.01 -3.55
C SER A 27 -7.97 -3.03 -2.04
N TYR A 28 -9.17 -2.65 -1.60
CA TYR A 28 -9.59 -2.76 -0.20
C TYR A 28 -9.57 -4.19 0.36
N GLU A 29 -9.68 -5.19 -0.52
CA GLU A 29 -9.60 -6.61 -0.16
C GLU A 29 -8.15 -7.08 0.07
N THR A 30 -7.15 -6.22 -0.19
CA THR A 30 -5.74 -6.57 0.01
C THR A 30 -5.49 -6.85 1.47
N ARG A 31 -4.97 -8.04 1.77
CA ARG A 31 -4.56 -8.45 3.11
C ARG A 31 -3.15 -7.97 3.38
N LEU A 32 -2.98 -7.22 4.47
CA LEU A 32 -1.71 -6.72 4.95
C LEU A 32 -1.01 -7.80 5.78
N TYR A 33 -0.62 -8.88 5.11
CA TYR A 33 -0.02 -10.07 5.70
C TYR A 33 1.51 -10.03 5.66
N TYR A 34 2.15 -10.63 6.67
CA TYR A 34 3.59 -10.84 6.72
C TYR A 34 3.92 -12.31 6.41
N GLY A 35 4.37 -12.58 5.19
CA GLY A 35 4.81 -13.91 4.74
C GLY A 35 6.33 -13.97 4.59
N PHE A 36 6.84 -13.69 3.39
CA PHE A 36 8.28 -13.63 3.08
C PHE A 36 8.84 -12.19 3.12
N GLY A 37 8.18 -11.34 3.90
CA GLY A 37 8.18 -9.90 3.81
C GLY A 37 6.76 -9.43 4.14
N GLY A 38 6.50 -8.13 4.14
CA GLY A 38 5.20 -7.66 4.61
C GLY A 38 4.83 -6.24 4.25
N TYR A 39 3.70 -5.86 4.80
CA TYR A 39 3.13 -4.52 4.68
C TYR A 39 3.42 -3.69 5.93
N LEU A 40 3.82 -2.44 5.71
CA LEU A 40 3.84 -1.38 6.71
C LEU A 40 2.85 -0.29 6.31
N VAL A 41 2.23 0.35 7.29
CA VAL A 41 1.51 1.61 7.11
C VAL A 41 2.25 2.68 7.87
N LEU A 42 2.58 3.78 7.20
CA LEU A 42 3.16 4.96 7.78
C LEU A 42 2.12 6.07 7.94
N LYS A 43 2.23 6.82 9.04
CA LYS A 43 1.52 8.08 9.29
C LYS A 43 2.55 9.20 9.46
N ASN A 44 2.59 10.15 8.53
CA ASN A 44 3.59 11.22 8.45
C ASN A 44 5.04 10.69 8.56
N GLY A 45 5.32 9.54 7.94
CA GLY A 45 6.63 8.89 7.98
C GLY A 45 6.92 8.03 9.21
N ASN A 46 6.04 8.00 10.23
CA ASN A 46 6.18 7.12 11.39
C ASN A 46 5.38 5.84 11.21
N ILE A 47 5.85 4.72 11.77
CA ILE A 47 5.12 3.45 11.71
C ILE A 47 3.79 3.58 12.46
N TYR A 48 2.69 3.42 11.72
CA TYR A 48 1.33 3.39 12.26
C TYR A 48 0.85 1.96 12.46
N TYR A 49 1.14 1.10 11.47
CA TYR A 49 0.83 -0.33 11.52
C TYR A 49 1.95 -1.11 10.85
N GLN A 50 2.23 -2.30 11.35
CA GLN A 50 3.14 -3.25 10.75
C GLN A 50 2.51 -4.63 10.82
N ALA A 51 2.46 -5.33 9.69
CA ALA A 51 2.01 -6.71 9.65
C ALA A 51 2.92 -7.58 10.54
N SER A 52 2.33 -8.39 11.42
CA SER A 52 3.07 -9.26 12.33
C SER A 52 3.35 -10.61 11.68
N SER A 53 4.52 -11.17 11.94
CA SER A 53 4.90 -12.51 11.48
C SER A 53 4.13 -13.64 12.16
N GLY A 54 3.41 -13.34 13.25
CA GLY A 54 2.61 -14.32 14.00
C GLY A 54 1.15 -14.42 13.55
N ASP A 55 0.69 -13.51 12.69
CA ASP A 55 -0.70 -13.51 12.22
C ASP A 55 -0.90 -14.59 11.15
N GLU A 56 -2.05 -15.25 11.13
CA GLU A 56 -2.42 -16.08 9.99
C GLU A 56 -2.94 -15.21 8.84
N PHE A 57 -2.79 -15.69 7.60
CA PHE A 57 -3.24 -14.94 6.41
C PHE A 57 -4.70 -14.48 6.51
N PHE A 58 -5.61 -15.35 6.97
CA PHE A 58 -7.03 -15.03 7.12
C PHE A 58 -7.33 -14.12 8.32
N GLY A 59 -6.48 -14.13 9.35
CA GLY A 59 -6.56 -13.23 10.51
C GLY A 59 -5.90 -11.87 10.29
N SER A 60 -5.15 -11.71 9.20
CA SER A 60 -4.46 -10.46 8.88
C SER A 60 -5.43 -9.36 8.51
N LYS A 61 -5.12 -8.15 8.96
CA LYS A 61 -5.87 -6.93 8.68
C LYS A 61 -5.92 -6.64 7.17
N THR A 62 -7.06 -6.17 6.67
CA THR A 62 -7.19 -5.74 5.28
C THR A 62 -6.93 -4.25 5.12
N LEU A 63 -6.72 -3.80 3.88
CA LEU A 63 -6.69 -2.37 3.57
C LEU A 63 -7.99 -1.68 3.98
N LEU A 64 -9.14 -2.34 3.80
CA LEU A 64 -10.43 -1.80 4.23
C LEU A 64 -10.45 -1.48 5.72
N ASP A 65 -9.85 -2.34 6.55
CA ASP A 65 -9.81 -2.12 8.00
C ASP A 65 -8.92 -0.92 8.36
N ILE A 66 -7.79 -0.74 7.67
CA ILE A 66 -6.98 0.48 7.80
C ILE A 66 -7.77 1.70 7.33
N GLU A 67 -8.42 1.63 6.18
CA GLU A 67 -9.19 2.77 5.64
C GLU A 67 -10.29 3.20 6.60
N LYS A 68 -11.02 2.26 7.23
CA LYS A 68 -12.03 2.60 8.24
C LYS A 68 -11.46 3.37 9.45
N GLU A 69 -10.19 3.14 9.80
CA GLU A 69 -9.54 3.82 10.93
C GLU A 69 -9.02 5.21 10.54
N VAL A 70 -8.59 5.37 9.29
CA VAL A 70 -7.97 6.62 8.80
C VAL A 70 -8.92 7.49 7.99
N CYS A 71 -10.14 7.03 7.68
CA CYS A 71 -11.05 7.72 6.77
C CYS A 71 -11.46 9.12 7.24
N SER A 72 -11.56 9.30 8.56
CA SER A 72 -11.90 10.58 9.20
C SER A 72 -10.68 11.49 9.38
N ASP A 73 -9.48 11.01 9.09
CA ASP A 73 -8.23 11.74 9.23
C ASP A 73 -7.74 12.24 7.85
N HIS A 74 -7.97 13.52 7.59
CA HIS A 74 -7.62 14.20 6.34
C HIS A 74 -6.39 15.10 6.45
N GLU A 75 -5.78 15.20 7.63
CA GLU A 75 -4.66 16.11 7.89
C GLU A 75 -3.31 15.40 7.88
N ASN A 76 -3.32 14.07 7.96
CA ASN A 76 -2.12 13.24 8.02
C ASN A 76 -1.86 12.51 6.71
N ASP A 77 -0.58 12.42 6.35
CA ASP A 77 -0.11 11.66 5.20
C ASP A 77 -0.04 10.18 5.57
N TYR A 78 -0.80 9.35 4.88
CA TYR A 78 -0.81 7.90 5.07
C TYR A 78 -0.21 7.20 3.87
N ARG A 79 0.71 6.27 4.15
CA ARG A 79 1.38 5.49 3.11
C ARG A 79 1.43 4.02 3.47
N ILE A 80 1.35 3.17 2.45
CA ILE A 80 1.55 1.74 2.59
C ILE A 80 2.84 1.38 1.89
N ILE A 81 3.71 0.65 2.58
CA ILE A 81 4.93 0.09 2.03
C ILE A 81 4.76 -1.42 1.98
N LEU A 82 4.89 -1.99 0.78
CA LEU A 82 5.07 -3.41 0.56
C LEU A 82 6.56 -3.68 0.37
N SER A 83 7.10 -4.58 1.15
CA SER A 83 8.47 -5.06 1.03
C SER A 83 8.47 -6.58 0.95
N LEU A 84 8.51 -7.13 -0.27
CA LEU A 84 8.64 -8.55 -0.55
C LEU A 84 9.95 -8.83 -1.33
N PRO A 85 10.42 -10.08 -1.36
CA PRO A 85 11.68 -10.43 -2.00
C PRO A 85 11.68 -10.12 -3.50
N LEU A 86 10.53 -10.30 -4.16
CA LEU A 86 10.38 -10.13 -5.61
C LEU A 86 9.52 -8.91 -5.99
N ARG A 87 9.14 -8.07 -5.01
CA ARG A 87 8.31 -6.89 -5.25
C ARG A 87 8.40 -5.91 -4.08
N GLY A 88 8.78 -4.67 -4.36
CA GLY A 88 8.55 -3.54 -3.47
C GLY A 88 7.55 -2.58 -4.09
N ALA A 89 6.72 -1.97 -3.27
CA ALA A 89 5.78 -0.95 -3.73
C ALA A 89 5.38 0.00 -2.60
N GLU A 90 5.06 1.23 -2.95
CA GLU A 90 4.56 2.24 -2.03
C GLU A 90 3.27 2.84 -2.60
N TRP A 91 2.23 2.89 -1.76
CA TRP A 91 0.97 3.56 -2.07
C TRP A 91 0.74 4.73 -1.11
N GLN A 92 0.15 5.81 -1.61
CA GLN A 92 -0.26 6.96 -0.82
C GLN A 92 -1.78 7.08 -0.83
N ARG A 93 -2.37 7.34 0.35
CA ARG A 93 -3.80 7.64 0.47
C ARG A 93 -4.09 9.05 -0.02
N ASN A 94 -5.11 9.20 -0.86
CA ASN A 94 -5.63 10.49 -1.31
C ASN A 94 -6.97 10.85 -0.65
N LEU A 95 -7.41 12.10 -0.84
CA LEU A 95 -8.65 12.63 -0.23
C LEU A 95 -9.93 11.94 -0.69
N ASP A 96 -9.90 11.27 -1.83
CA ASP A 96 -10.99 10.48 -2.38
C ASP A 96 -11.09 9.07 -1.76
N GLY A 97 -10.22 8.76 -0.79
CA GLY A 97 -10.14 7.46 -0.10
C GLY A 97 -9.34 6.42 -0.86
N ASN A 98 -8.92 6.69 -2.10
CA ASN A 98 -8.16 5.76 -2.88
C ASN A 98 -6.67 5.76 -2.49
N TRP A 99 -6.04 4.59 -2.64
CA TRP A 99 -4.63 4.37 -2.35
C TRP A 99 -3.85 4.21 -3.65
N TYR A 100 -3.15 5.25 -4.06
CA TYR A 100 -2.47 5.32 -5.34
C TYR A 100 -1.01 4.89 -5.26
N LEU A 101 -0.58 4.06 -6.21
CA LEU A 101 0.80 3.61 -6.34
C LEU A 101 1.70 4.79 -6.72
N ILE A 102 2.72 5.06 -5.90
CA ILE A 102 3.66 6.18 -6.07
C ILE A 102 5.11 5.73 -6.26
N SER A 103 5.43 4.49 -5.89
CA SER A 103 6.75 3.88 -6.08
C SER A 103 6.62 2.37 -6.28
N GLU A 104 7.45 1.78 -7.13
CA GLU A 104 7.60 0.33 -7.26
C GLU A 104 9.06 -0.06 -7.53
N ASN A 105 9.48 -1.24 -7.07
CA ASN A 105 10.80 -1.80 -7.33
C ASN A 105 10.75 -3.34 -7.38
N SER A 106 11.86 -3.97 -7.79
CA SER A 106 11.96 -5.43 -7.99
C SER A 106 12.02 -6.25 -6.68
N GLY A 107 11.86 -5.64 -5.52
CA GLY A 107 12.07 -6.28 -4.23
C GLY A 107 13.53 -6.20 -3.77
N PHE A 108 13.92 -7.11 -2.88
CA PHE A 108 15.23 -7.10 -2.24
C PHE A 108 16.05 -8.39 -2.44
N ALA A 109 15.57 -9.33 -3.27
CA ALA A 109 16.26 -10.57 -3.61
C ALA A 109 17.08 -10.46 -4.91
#